data_AF-A0A3N5PUD8-F1
#
_entry.id   AF-A0A3N5PUD8-F1
#
_cell.length_a   1.000
_cell.length_b   1.000
_cell.length_c   1.000
_cell.angle_alpha   90.00
_cell.angle_beta   90.00
_cell.angle_gamma   90.00
#
_symmetry.space_group_name_H-M   'P 1'
#
loop_
_entity.id
_entity.type
_entity.pdbx_description
1 polymer ?
#
loop_
_entity_poly.entity_id
_entity_poly.type
_entity_poly.pdbx_seq_one_letter_code
_entity_poly.pdbx_strand_id
1 'polypeptide(L)'
;MAEFRTVHSKMWRDSWYSELDVEGKLLWVYLITNQAASLTGIYYMPAKFAAFEIGMSQERVETLLAQFVLSGKIEYENCIVWVKRMRRYQAANESSPRIKPRIIKDLGEIPDCRIKRMYLGLYPIDTISIPTHTDTDTDTDTDTDTDLTGADAPAPPEQEIAKKQAKPKRQSAEPKLPRERDAIFDAIVEVCRVDPSTAGASVGKVRATLSATEPPYTADEVRAFGAWWNSDAWRKSKGPPTIWKLKEQIGIVRNGKGKKPPAQTADERRAEIKRLAAEADRLGIA
;
A
#
# COMPACT_ATOMS: atom_id res chain seq x y z
N MET A 1 10.14 -11.78 3.16
CA MET A 1 9.11 -10.74 3.20
C MET A 1 7.77 -11.41 2.97
N ALA A 2 6.75 -11.17 3.79
CA ALA A 2 5.43 -11.77 3.59
C ALA A 2 4.83 -11.34 2.25
N GLU A 3 4.44 -12.32 1.44
CA GLU A 3 3.90 -12.10 0.11
C GLU A 3 2.37 -12.02 0.15
N PHE A 4 1.84 -10.80 0.30
CA PHE A 4 0.39 -10.60 0.26
C PHE A 4 -0.12 -10.54 -1.18
N ARG A 5 -1.29 -11.13 -1.42
CA ARG A 5 -2.06 -10.99 -2.66
C ARG A 5 -3.40 -10.38 -2.33
N THR A 6 -3.81 -9.38 -3.11
CA THR A 6 -5.08 -8.69 -2.88
C THR A 6 -6.16 -9.27 -3.77
N VAL A 7 -7.30 -9.65 -3.17
CA VAL A 7 -8.48 -10.09 -3.90
C VAL A 7 -9.57 -9.06 -3.67
N HIS A 8 -9.94 -8.33 -4.72
CA HIS A 8 -10.98 -7.31 -4.61
C HIS A 8 -12.36 -7.96 -4.55
N SER A 9 -13.14 -7.64 -3.51
CA SER A 9 -14.52 -8.11 -3.34
C SER A 9 -15.46 -7.71 -4.48
N LYS A 10 -15.08 -6.74 -5.32
CA LYS A 10 -15.79 -6.41 -6.56
C LYS A 10 -15.92 -7.60 -7.52
N MET A 11 -15.05 -8.60 -7.45
CA MET A 11 -15.14 -9.81 -8.28
C MET A 11 -16.48 -10.55 -8.09
N TRP A 12 -17.07 -10.52 -6.89
CA TRP A 12 -18.33 -11.20 -6.61
C TRP A 12 -19.53 -10.61 -7.36
N ARG A 13 -19.39 -9.39 -7.90
CA ARG A 13 -20.41 -8.72 -8.73
C ARG A 13 -20.03 -8.71 -10.22
N ASP A 14 -18.92 -9.32 -10.61
CA ASP A 14 -18.55 -9.45 -12.02
C ASP A 14 -19.47 -10.48 -12.69
N SER A 15 -20.11 -10.11 -13.80
CA SER A 15 -21.08 -10.98 -14.50
C SER A 15 -20.45 -12.32 -14.84
N TRP A 16 -19.27 -12.29 -15.45
CA TRP A 16 -18.56 -13.50 -15.86
C TRP A 16 -18.20 -14.39 -14.67
N TYR A 17 -17.65 -13.81 -13.59
CA TYR A 17 -17.33 -14.61 -12.39
C TYR A 17 -18.59 -15.18 -11.72
N SER A 18 -19.71 -14.46 -11.73
CA SER A 18 -20.95 -14.91 -11.11
C SER A 18 -21.55 -16.15 -11.79
N GLU A 19 -21.37 -16.26 -13.11
CA GLU A 19 -21.84 -17.36 -13.96
C GLU A 19 -21.01 -18.65 -13.80
N LEU A 20 -19.80 -18.57 -13.23
CA LEU A 20 -18.97 -19.75 -12.98
C LEU A 20 -19.61 -20.67 -11.93
N ASP A 21 -19.41 -21.97 -12.12
CA ASP A 21 -19.73 -22.97 -11.12
C ASP A 21 -18.78 -22.90 -9.91
N VAL A 22 -19.04 -23.69 -8.87
CA VAL A 22 -18.25 -23.66 -7.62
C VAL A 22 -16.78 -23.98 -7.89
N GLU A 23 -16.52 -24.98 -8.74
CA GLU A 23 -15.17 -25.40 -9.14
C GLU A 23 -14.44 -24.32 -9.95
N GLY A 24 -15.11 -23.69 -10.91
CA GLY A 24 -14.56 -22.57 -11.66
C GLY A 24 -14.26 -21.37 -10.77
N LYS A 25 -15.13 -21.05 -9.82
CA LYS A 25 -14.90 -19.99 -8.82
C LYS A 25 -13.67 -20.29 -7.97
N LEU A 26 -13.53 -21.53 -7.48
CA LEU A 26 -12.38 -21.97 -6.70
C LEU A 26 -11.08 -21.87 -7.51
N LEU A 27 -11.07 -22.39 -8.74
CA LEU A 27 -9.90 -22.32 -9.60
C LEU A 27 -9.52 -20.87 -9.92
N TRP A 28 -10.49 -19.99 -10.17
CA TRP A 28 -10.21 -18.58 -10.44
C TRP A 28 -9.54 -17.88 -9.25
N VAL A 29 -10.04 -18.12 -8.03
CA VAL A 29 -9.39 -17.59 -6.81
C VAL A 29 -7.99 -18.15 -6.67
N TYR A 30 -7.83 -19.46 -6.88
CA TYR A 30 -6.55 -20.14 -6.80
C TYR A 30 -5.50 -19.55 -7.76
N LEU A 31 -5.88 -19.23 -8.99
CA LEU A 31 -4.99 -18.57 -9.97
C LEU A 31 -4.44 -17.21 -9.48
N ILE A 32 -5.07 -16.59 -8.50
CA ILE A 32 -4.64 -15.30 -7.94
C ILE A 32 -3.85 -15.48 -6.64
N THR A 33 -4.14 -16.53 -5.87
CA THR A 33 -3.68 -16.67 -4.47
C THR A 33 -2.65 -17.76 -4.23
N ASN A 34 -2.36 -18.62 -5.22
CA ASN A 34 -1.36 -19.67 -5.06
C ASN A 34 0.06 -19.11 -4.84
N GLN A 35 0.95 -19.94 -4.30
CA GLN A 35 2.31 -19.51 -3.93
C GLN A 35 3.19 -19.13 -5.13
N ALA A 36 2.93 -19.69 -6.31
CA ALA A 36 3.66 -19.37 -7.54
C ALA A 36 3.13 -18.09 -8.22
N ALA A 37 1.98 -17.56 -7.79
CA ALA A 37 1.35 -16.41 -8.44
C ALA A 37 2.22 -15.15 -8.35
N SER A 38 2.63 -14.60 -9.47
CA SER A 38 3.50 -13.41 -9.57
C SER A 38 2.72 -12.10 -9.55
N LEU A 39 3.41 -10.95 -9.41
CA LEU A 39 2.76 -9.63 -9.52
C LEU A 39 2.27 -9.35 -10.94
N THR A 40 3.00 -9.85 -11.93
CA THR A 40 2.68 -9.72 -13.35
C THR A 40 1.48 -10.57 -13.75
N GLY A 41 1.18 -11.60 -12.95
CA GLY A 41 0.15 -12.61 -13.21
C GLY A 41 0.57 -13.63 -14.26
N ILE A 42 1.82 -13.61 -14.73
CA ILE A 42 2.42 -14.66 -15.57
C ILE A 42 3.39 -15.48 -14.72
N TYR A 43 3.18 -16.79 -14.64
CA TYR A 43 3.97 -17.69 -13.82
C TYR A 43 3.82 -19.15 -14.25
N TYR A 44 4.73 -20.00 -13.77
CA TYR A 44 4.68 -21.44 -14.01
C TYR A 44 3.67 -22.11 -13.07
N MET A 45 2.69 -22.81 -13.65
CA MET A 45 1.63 -23.53 -12.96
C MET A 45 1.20 -24.79 -13.75
N PRO A 46 1.83 -25.95 -13.50
CA PRO A 46 1.34 -27.23 -13.98
C PRO A 46 -0.05 -27.56 -13.44
N ALA A 47 -0.97 -27.99 -14.30
CA ALA A 47 -2.34 -28.33 -13.92
C ALA A 47 -2.40 -29.38 -12.80
N LYS A 48 -1.45 -30.33 -12.77
CA LYS A 48 -1.33 -31.35 -11.71
C LYS A 48 -1.21 -30.77 -10.29
N PHE A 49 -0.51 -29.66 -10.12
CA PHE A 49 -0.32 -29.05 -8.80
C PHE A 49 -1.58 -28.31 -8.37
N ALA A 50 -2.20 -27.58 -9.30
CA ALA A 50 -3.50 -26.95 -9.05
C ALA A 50 -4.56 -27.99 -8.66
N ALA A 51 -4.65 -29.09 -9.41
CA ALA A 51 -5.54 -30.22 -9.15
C ALA A 51 -5.35 -30.80 -7.74
N PHE A 52 -4.10 -31.05 -7.36
CA PHE A 52 -3.75 -31.56 -6.04
C PHE A 52 -4.12 -30.57 -4.92
N GLU A 53 -3.78 -29.29 -5.07
CA GLU A 53 -3.97 -28.28 -4.02
C GLU A 53 -5.44 -27.91 -3.78
N ILE A 54 -6.27 -27.89 -4.83
CA ILE A 54 -7.69 -27.54 -4.72
C ILE A 54 -8.60 -28.77 -4.57
N GLY A 55 -8.04 -29.99 -4.64
CA GLY A 55 -8.80 -31.24 -4.48
C GLY A 55 -9.70 -31.58 -5.67
N MET A 56 -9.25 -31.32 -6.90
CA MET A 56 -10.01 -31.51 -8.14
C MET A 56 -9.28 -32.48 -9.08
N SER A 57 -10.00 -33.16 -9.98
CA SER A 57 -9.34 -33.97 -11.01
C SER A 57 -8.56 -33.10 -11.98
N GLN A 58 -7.42 -33.60 -12.46
CA GLN A 58 -6.60 -32.87 -13.44
C GLN A 58 -7.38 -32.55 -14.72
N GLU A 59 -8.18 -33.50 -15.22
CA GLU A 59 -9.04 -33.31 -16.39
C GLU A 59 -10.03 -32.14 -16.20
N ARG A 60 -10.60 -32.01 -15.00
CA ARG A 60 -11.54 -30.92 -14.70
C ARG A 60 -10.83 -29.58 -14.64
N VAL A 61 -9.64 -29.51 -14.03
CA VAL A 61 -8.80 -28.30 -14.03
C VAL A 61 -8.46 -27.89 -15.46
N GLU A 62 -8.01 -28.82 -16.30
CA GLU A 62 -7.67 -28.55 -17.70
C GLU A 62 -8.87 -28.06 -18.51
N THR A 63 -10.05 -28.66 -18.28
CA THR A 63 -11.32 -28.21 -18.88
C THR A 63 -11.65 -26.77 -18.48
N LEU A 64 -11.55 -26.42 -17.20
CA LEU A 64 -11.81 -25.07 -16.71
C LEU A 64 -10.78 -24.07 -17.24
N LEU A 65 -9.49 -24.44 -17.28
CA LEU A 65 -8.45 -23.61 -17.90
C LEU A 65 -8.75 -23.32 -19.37
N ALA A 66 -9.17 -24.33 -20.14
CA ALA A 66 -9.58 -24.14 -21.53
C ALA A 66 -10.78 -23.17 -21.65
N GLN A 67 -11.79 -23.28 -20.77
CA GLN A 67 -12.90 -22.33 -20.72
C GLN A 67 -12.46 -20.90 -20.38
N PHE A 68 -11.48 -20.74 -19.49
CA PHE A 68 -10.92 -19.44 -19.13
C PHE A 68 -10.09 -18.82 -20.26
N VAL A 69 -9.41 -19.66 -21.06
CA VAL A 69 -8.74 -19.22 -22.29
C VAL A 69 -9.76 -18.77 -23.33
N LEU A 70 -10.83 -19.55 -23.57
CA LEU A 70 -11.89 -19.22 -24.52
C LEU A 70 -12.63 -17.93 -24.15
N SER A 71 -12.89 -17.71 -22.86
CA SER A 71 -13.47 -16.44 -22.36
C SER A 71 -12.47 -15.27 -22.36
N GLY A 72 -11.22 -15.50 -22.75
CA GLY A 72 -10.18 -14.50 -22.88
C GLY A 72 -9.71 -13.94 -21.53
N LYS A 73 -9.90 -14.66 -20.42
CA LYS A 73 -9.54 -14.22 -19.07
C LYS A 73 -8.11 -14.62 -18.71
N ILE A 74 -7.65 -15.74 -19.25
CA ILE A 74 -6.26 -16.20 -19.10
C ILE A 74 -5.67 -16.58 -20.47
N GLU A 75 -4.36 -16.75 -20.51
CA GLU A 75 -3.68 -17.60 -21.48
C GLU A 75 -3.03 -18.77 -20.72
N TYR A 76 -3.03 -19.97 -21.29
CA TYR A 76 -2.40 -21.14 -20.69
C TYR A 76 -1.71 -22.00 -21.75
N GLU A 77 -0.42 -22.23 -21.61
CA GLU A 77 0.39 -23.01 -22.56
C GLU A 77 1.68 -23.50 -21.88
N ASN A 78 2.09 -24.74 -22.12
CA ASN A 78 3.34 -25.31 -21.58
C ASN A 78 3.51 -25.14 -20.06
N CYS A 79 2.43 -25.37 -19.30
CA CYS A 79 2.37 -25.13 -17.86
C CYS A 79 2.65 -23.68 -17.43
N ILE A 80 2.60 -22.71 -18.34
CA ILE A 80 2.68 -21.28 -18.03
C ILE A 80 1.28 -20.72 -18.11
N VAL A 81 0.85 -20.07 -17.04
CA VAL A 81 -0.42 -19.34 -16.99
C VAL A 81 -0.15 -17.85 -17.02
N TRP A 82 -0.99 -17.11 -17.72
CA TRP A 82 -1.06 -15.67 -17.61
C TRP A 82 -2.49 -15.21 -17.33
N VAL A 83 -2.73 -14.73 -16.11
CA VAL A 83 -4.01 -14.16 -15.70
C VAL A 83 -4.08 -12.71 -16.17
N LYS A 84 -4.94 -12.43 -17.17
CA LYS A 84 -5.02 -11.10 -17.77
C LYS A 84 -5.54 -10.09 -16.75
N ARG A 85 -5.04 -8.85 -16.85
CA ARG A 85 -5.36 -7.71 -15.96
C ARG A 85 -4.95 -7.89 -14.49
N MET A 86 -4.40 -9.04 -14.07
CA MET A 86 -3.95 -9.26 -12.68
C MET A 86 -2.94 -8.20 -12.23
N ARG A 87 -1.96 -7.87 -13.09
CA ARG A 87 -1.00 -6.78 -12.83
C ARG A 87 -1.66 -5.47 -12.43
N ARG A 88 -2.76 -5.05 -13.06
CA ARG A 88 -3.42 -3.77 -12.74
C ARG A 88 -3.96 -3.74 -11.31
N TYR A 89 -4.33 -4.89 -10.77
CA TYR A 89 -4.85 -5.02 -9.41
C TYR A 89 -3.74 -5.25 -8.39
N GLN A 90 -2.74 -6.08 -8.71
CA GLN A 90 -1.63 -6.38 -7.78
C GLN A 90 -0.55 -5.29 -7.76
N ALA A 91 -0.38 -4.55 -8.85
CA ALA A 91 0.61 -3.49 -9.01
C ALA A 91 -0.04 -2.11 -9.18
N ALA A 92 -1.10 -1.81 -8.41
CA ALA A 92 -1.84 -0.54 -8.53
C ALA A 92 -0.96 0.73 -8.46
N ASN A 93 0.21 0.64 -7.80
CA ASN A 93 1.19 1.72 -7.71
C ASN A 93 2.46 1.41 -8.53
N GLU A 94 2.36 1.22 -9.84
CA GLU A 94 3.51 0.86 -10.73
C GLU A 94 4.70 1.84 -10.63
N SER A 95 4.45 3.09 -10.23
CA SER A 95 5.49 4.11 -9.98
C SER A 95 6.32 3.84 -8.72
N SER A 96 5.93 2.88 -7.89
CA SER A 96 6.68 2.50 -6.69
C SER A 96 8.04 1.89 -7.07
N PRO A 97 9.15 2.34 -6.47
CA PRO A 97 10.48 1.83 -6.77
C PRO A 97 10.66 0.35 -6.42
N ARG A 98 9.74 -0.24 -5.62
CA ARG A 98 9.77 -1.65 -5.23
C ARG A 98 9.12 -2.59 -6.24
N ILE A 99 8.23 -2.08 -7.08
CA ILE A 99 7.43 -2.91 -7.99
C ILE A 99 8.20 -3.23 -9.26
N LYS A 100 8.91 -2.25 -9.85
CA LYS A 100 9.66 -2.46 -11.10
C LYS A 100 10.70 -3.58 -11.01
N PRO A 101 11.57 -3.65 -9.97
CA PRO A 101 12.53 -4.74 -9.85
C PRO A 101 11.86 -6.12 -9.72
N ARG A 102 10.71 -6.19 -9.04
CA ARG A 102 9.96 -7.44 -8.88
C ARG A 102 9.31 -7.88 -10.18
N ILE A 103 8.75 -6.95 -10.96
CA ILE A 103 8.25 -7.26 -12.32
C ILE A 103 9.38 -7.82 -13.20
N ILE A 104 10.57 -7.22 -13.16
CA ILE A 104 11.72 -7.68 -13.93
C ILE A 104 12.13 -9.09 -13.48
N LYS A 105 12.19 -9.33 -12.16
CA LYS A 105 12.48 -10.66 -11.60
C LYS A 105 11.45 -11.70 -12.04
N ASP A 106 10.16 -11.43 -11.83
CA ASP A 106 9.05 -12.32 -12.18
C ASP A 106 9.10 -12.70 -13.67
N LEU A 107 9.42 -11.74 -14.56
CA LEU A 107 9.54 -12.01 -16.00
C LEU A 107 10.85 -12.69 -16.39
N GLY A 108 11.90 -12.59 -15.57
CA GLY A 108 13.16 -13.31 -15.73
C GLY A 108 13.01 -14.80 -15.48
N GLU A 109 12.11 -15.20 -14.57
CA GLU A 109 11.83 -16.60 -14.24
C GLU A 109 11.06 -17.33 -15.35
N ILE A 110 10.33 -16.59 -16.20
CA ILE A 110 9.56 -17.17 -17.30
C ILE A 110 10.45 -17.36 -18.54
N PRO A 111 10.52 -18.57 -19.13
CA PRO A 111 11.24 -18.78 -20.38
C PRO A 111 10.63 -17.95 -21.52
N ASP A 112 11.40 -17.72 -22.59
CA ASP A 112 10.83 -17.06 -23.77
C ASP A 112 9.78 -17.95 -24.43
N CYS A 113 8.55 -17.45 -24.49
CA CYS A 113 7.39 -18.21 -24.96
C CYS A 113 6.35 -17.25 -25.57
N ARG A 114 5.36 -17.82 -26.27
CA ARG A 114 4.27 -17.04 -26.89
C ARG A 114 3.59 -16.11 -25.87
N ILE A 115 3.25 -16.64 -24.69
CA ILE A 115 2.58 -15.89 -23.62
C ILE A 115 3.45 -14.73 -23.12
N LYS A 116 4.76 -14.95 -22.92
CA LYS A 116 5.69 -13.88 -22.49
C LYS A 116 5.78 -12.77 -23.52
N ARG A 117 5.87 -13.10 -24.82
CA ARG A 117 5.89 -12.10 -25.90
C ARG A 117 4.58 -11.32 -25.99
N MET A 118 3.43 -11.99 -25.85
CA MET A 118 2.12 -11.33 -25.79
C MET A 118 2.04 -10.36 -24.61
N TYR A 119 2.54 -10.77 -23.43
CA TYR A 119 2.59 -9.92 -22.25
C TYR A 119 3.46 -8.67 -22.48
N LEU A 120 4.67 -8.84 -23.03
CA LEU A 120 5.60 -7.73 -23.30
C LEU A 120 5.04 -6.76 -24.36
N GLY A 121 4.27 -7.24 -25.34
CA GLY A 121 3.59 -6.37 -26.30
C GLY A 121 2.53 -5.47 -25.66
N LEU A 122 1.89 -5.91 -24.58
CA LEU A 122 0.89 -5.11 -23.85
C LEU A 122 1.48 -4.28 -22.72
N TYR A 123 2.58 -4.73 -22.13
CA TYR A 123 3.29 -4.04 -21.07
C TYR A 123 4.78 -3.93 -21.41
N PRO A 124 5.15 -3.00 -22.31
CA PRO A 124 6.55 -2.76 -22.63
C PRO A 124 7.32 -2.41 -21.37
N ILE A 125 8.45 -3.06 -21.16
CA ILE A 125 9.39 -2.66 -20.12
C ILE A 125 10.32 -1.67 -20.77
N ASP A 126 10.31 -0.43 -20.30
CA ASP A 126 11.25 0.58 -20.74
C ASP A 126 12.61 0.26 -20.08
N THR A 127 13.41 -0.55 -20.76
CA THR A 127 14.80 -0.88 -20.38
C THR A 127 15.70 0.33 -20.66
N ILE A 128 15.42 1.47 -20.03
CA ILE A 128 16.43 2.51 -19.87
C ILE A 128 17.32 2.04 -18.73
N SER A 129 18.56 1.74 -19.10
CA SER A 129 19.68 1.34 -18.27
C SER A 129 19.64 2.04 -16.91
N ILE A 130 19.32 1.31 -15.85
CA ILE A 130 19.51 1.82 -14.49
C ILE A 130 21.02 1.76 -14.25
N PRO A 131 21.71 2.90 -14.02
CA PRO A 131 23.10 2.87 -13.61
C PRO A 131 23.16 2.11 -12.29
N THR A 132 24.02 1.09 -12.21
CA THR A 132 24.36 0.44 -10.95
C THR A 132 25.05 1.47 -10.05
N HIS A 133 24.27 2.23 -9.29
CA HIS A 133 24.80 2.94 -8.14
C HIS A 133 24.79 1.97 -6.97
N THR A 134 25.98 1.53 -6.60
CA THR A 134 26.24 0.83 -5.36
C THR A 134 25.86 1.72 -4.17
N ASP A 135 25.55 1.04 -3.07
CA ASP A 135 25.43 1.55 -1.71
C ASP A 135 24.13 2.29 -1.35
N THR A 136 23.19 1.53 -0.80
CA THR A 136 22.39 2.01 0.34
C THR A 136 22.05 0.83 1.24
N ASP A 137 22.93 0.62 2.22
CA ASP A 137 22.56 0.02 3.51
C ASP A 137 21.33 0.74 4.06
N THR A 138 20.31 0.00 4.46
CA THR A 138 19.38 0.46 5.49
C THR A 138 18.85 -0.74 6.27
N ASP A 139 19.58 -1.02 7.34
CA ASP A 139 19.14 -1.47 8.67
C ASP A 139 17.69 -1.96 8.75
N THR A 140 17.54 -3.28 8.87
CA THR A 140 16.35 -3.89 9.46
C THR A 140 16.62 -4.10 10.94
N ASP A 141 16.20 -3.15 11.77
CA ASP A 141 16.06 -3.38 13.21
C ASP A 141 14.98 -4.46 13.39
N THR A 142 15.43 -5.67 13.73
CA THR A 142 14.56 -6.75 14.21
C THR A 142 14.85 -6.91 15.69
N ASP A 143 13.98 -6.34 16.53
CA ASP A 143 13.94 -6.68 17.95
C ASP A 143 13.58 -8.17 18.04
N THR A 144 14.58 -8.98 18.41
CA THR A 144 14.39 -10.38 18.79
C THR A 144 14.70 -10.48 20.27
N ASP A 145 13.65 -10.56 21.10
CA ASP A 145 13.78 -11.09 22.44
C ASP A 145 14.08 -12.60 22.33
N THR A 146 15.21 -13.03 22.87
CA THR A 146 15.47 -14.44 23.15
C THR A 146 16.14 -14.54 24.50
N ASP A 147 15.41 -15.16 25.42
CA ASP A 147 15.85 -15.51 26.76
C ASP A 147 17.04 -16.48 26.75
N LEU A 148 17.94 -16.24 27.71
CA LEU A 148 19.22 -16.89 27.96
C LEU A 148 19.07 -18.25 28.65
N THR A 149 19.84 -19.25 28.21
CA THR A 149 20.56 -20.27 29.04
C THR A 149 21.71 -20.81 28.16
N GLY A 150 22.95 -21.14 28.56
CA GLY A 150 23.74 -21.12 29.81
C GLY A 150 25.00 -22.01 29.56
N ALA A 151 26.20 -21.54 29.96
CA ALA A 151 27.51 -22.23 30.13
C ALA A 151 28.14 -22.99 28.91
N ASP A 152 29.45 -23.10 28.65
CA ASP A 152 30.66 -23.14 29.48
C ASP A 152 31.94 -22.82 28.64
N ALA A 153 33.05 -22.40 29.28
CA ALA A 153 34.39 -22.10 28.69
C ALA A 153 35.29 -23.39 28.60
N PRO A 154 36.55 -23.46 28.03
CA PRO A 154 37.65 -22.45 28.01
C PRO A 154 38.59 -22.38 26.75
N ALA A 155 39.48 -21.37 26.72
CA ALA A 155 40.63 -21.13 25.81
C ALA A 155 41.97 -21.76 26.35
N PRO A 156 43.23 -21.55 25.85
CA PRO A 156 43.86 -20.69 24.77
C PRO A 156 44.98 -21.45 23.96
N PRO A 157 46.08 -20.90 23.36
CA PRO A 157 46.54 -19.52 22.97
C PRO A 157 46.98 -19.35 21.47
N GLU A 158 46.85 -18.17 20.82
CA GLU A 158 47.84 -17.06 20.62
C GLU A 158 49.04 -17.41 19.69
N GLN A 159 49.15 -16.90 18.45
CA GLN A 159 49.82 -15.65 17.95
C GLN A 159 49.65 -15.66 16.40
N GLU A 160 49.59 -14.60 15.57
CA GLU A 160 50.35 -13.35 15.50
C GLU A 160 49.65 -12.35 14.50
N ILE A 161 50.13 -11.11 14.50
CA ILE A 161 49.42 -9.84 14.24
C ILE A 161 49.64 -9.27 12.82
N ALA A 162 48.61 -8.67 12.18
CA ALA A 162 48.81 -7.53 11.27
C ALA A 162 47.56 -6.64 11.01
N LYS A 163 47.47 -5.55 11.80
CA LYS A 163 47.03 -4.17 11.46
C LYS A 163 45.79 -3.94 10.57
N LYS A 164 44.72 -3.38 11.16
CA LYS A 164 43.91 -2.30 10.55
C LYS A 164 43.40 -1.33 11.63
N GLN A 165 43.47 -0.04 11.29
CA GLN A 165 43.42 1.12 12.16
C GLN A 165 42.02 1.42 12.70
N ALA A 166 41.97 1.89 13.95
CA ALA A 166 40.75 2.22 14.69
C ALA A 166 40.16 3.58 14.29
N LYS A 167 38.84 3.63 14.09
CA LYS A 167 38.01 4.85 14.15
C LYS A 167 37.38 4.98 15.56
N PRO A 168 37.09 6.19 16.05
CA PRO A 168 36.93 6.46 17.48
C PRO A 168 35.60 5.93 18.06
N LYS A 169 35.66 5.50 19.33
CA LYS A 169 34.50 5.14 20.18
C LYS A 169 33.50 6.30 20.25
N ARG A 170 32.22 5.98 20.00
CA ARG A 170 31.07 6.88 20.11
C ARG A 170 30.82 7.18 21.60
N GLN A 171 31.26 8.36 22.05
CA GLN A 171 30.97 8.86 23.39
C GLN A 171 29.48 9.19 23.51
N SER A 172 28.92 8.88 24.68
CA SER A 172 27.61 9.30 25.17
C SER A 172 27.36 10.79 24.92
N ALA A 173 26.32 11.13 24.15
CA ALA A 173 26.04 12.49 23.75
C ALA A 173 25.33 13.27 24.87
N GLU A 174 25.97 14.36 25.30
CA GLU A 174 25.42 15.44 26.13
C GLU A 174 24.17 16.10 25.52
N PRO A 175 23.32 16.75 26.34
CA PRO A 175 22.07 17.35 25.90
C PRO A 175 22.32 18.52 24.94
N LYS A 176 21.82 18.41 23.71
CA LYS A 176 21.95 19.45 22.67
C LYS A 176 21.10 20.68 23.04
N LEU A 177 21.70 21.87 22.90
CA LEU A 177 21.09 23.19 23.11
C LEU A 177 19.70 23.33 22.45
N PRO A 178 18.78 24.15 23.01
CA PRO A 178 17.43 24.33 22.49
C PRO A 178 17.46 24.84 21.04
N ARG A 179 16.80 24.12 20.13
CA ARG A 179 16.67 24.51 18.73
C ARG A 179 15.90 25.83 18.63
N GLU A 180 16.29 26.68 17.69
CA GLU A 180 15.57 27.90 17.33
C GLU A 180 14.10 27.56 17.02
N ARG A 181 13.16 28.29 17.63
CA ARG A 181 11.72 27.94 17.60
C ARG A 181 11.13 28.17 16.21
N ASP A 182 11.00 27.10 15.44
CA ASP A 182 10.29 27.11 14.15
C ASP A 182 8.77 27.20 14.39
N ALA A 183 8.17 28.37 14.13
CA ALA A 183 6.74 28.61 14.38
C ALA A 183 5.79 27.62 13.66
N ILE A 184 6.15 27.15 12.46
CA ILE A 184 5.38 26.13 11.73
C ILE A 184 5.54 24.75 12.38
N PHE A 185 6.74 24.43 12.86
CA PHE A 185 7.00 23.17 13.54
C PHE A 185 6.17 23.07 14.83
N ASP A 186 6.18 24.13 15.63
CA ASP A 186 5.40 24.22 16.87
C ASP A 186 3.89 24.13 16.59
N ALA A 187 3.40 24.78 15.52
CA ALA A 187 2.00 24.69 15.12
C ALA A 187 1.59 23.26 14.70
N ILE A 188 2.46 22.51 14.01
CA ILE A 188 2.18 21.11 13.65
C ILE A 188 2.12 20.24 14.91
N VAL A 189 3.06 20.43 15.84
CA VAL A 189 3.10 19.71 17.13
C VAL A 189 1.83 19.97 17.94
N GLU A 190 1.41 21.23 18.02
CA GLU A 190 0.21 21.67 18.72
C GLU A 190 -1.06 21.03 18.12
N VAL A 191 -1.23 21.12 16.79
CA VAL A 191 -2.44 20.66 16.09
C VAL A 191 -2.54 19.15 16.06
N CYS A 192 -1.43 18.45 15.81
CA CYS A 192 -1.39 16.99 15.73
C CYS A 192 -1.26 16.32 17.11
N ARG A 193 -0.99 17.08 18.18
CA ARG A 193 -0.74 16.58 19.54
C ARG A 193 0.27 15.43 19.58
N VAL A 194 1.40 15.65 18.90
CA VAL A 194 2.49 14.67 18.79
C VAL A 194 3.67 15.10 19.64
N ASP A 195 4.38 14.15 20.24
CA ASP A 195 5.59 14.45 21.00
C ASP A 195 6.75 14.76 20.04
N PRO A 196 7.40 15.94 20.14
CA PRO A 196 8.56 16.29 19.31
C PRO A 196 9.74 15.32 19.41
N SER A 197 9.91 14.64 20.55
CA SER A 197 11.01 13.70 20.78
C SER A 197 10.88 12.42 19.94
N THR A 198 9.64 11.97 19.71
CA THR A 198 9.35 10.74 18.95
C THR A 198 8.99 11.03 17.49
N ALA A 199 8.28 12.12 17.23
CA ALA A 199 7.75 12.45 15.90
C ALA A 199 8.52 13.56 15.17
N GLY A 200 9.61 14.09 15.75
CA GLY A 200 10.32 15.27 15.24
C GLY A 200 10.80 15.16 13.79
N ALA A 201 11.24 13.98 13.34
CA ALA A 201 11.63 13.76 11.95
C ALA A 201 10.44 13.88 10.97
N SER A 202 9.28 13.36 11.36
CA SER A 202 8.05 13.42 10.57
C SER A 202 7.47 14.84 10.54
N VAL A 203 7.51 15.56 11.66
CA VAL A 203 7.13 16.97 11.75
C VAL A 203 8.05 17.82 10.86
N GLY A 204 9.36 17.58 10.89
CA GLY A 204 10.33 18.27 10.04
C GLY A 204 10.07 18.08 8.54
N LYS A 205 9.72 16.87 8.11
CA LYS A 205 9.36 16.58 6.70
C LYS A 205 8.12 17.34 6.25
N VAL A 206 7.08 17.40 7.08
CA VAL A 206 5.86 18.14 6.76
C VAL A 206 6.10 19.65 6.79
N ARG A 207 6.84 20.18 7.79
CA ARG A 207 7.27 21.58 7.81
C ARG A 207 8.00 21.97 6.53
N ALA A 208 8.95 21.14 6.07
CA ALA A 208 9.69 21.40 4.84
C ALA A 208 8.76 21.43 3.62
N THR A 209 7.79 20.50 3.54
CA THR A 209 6.80 20.49 2.45
C THR A 209 5.92 21.75 2.47
N LEU A 210 5.42 22.14 3.65
CA LEU A 210 4.56 23.31 3.83
C LEU A 210 5.28 24.62 3.50
N SER A 211 6.59 24.69 3.82
CA SER A 211 7.43 25.85 3.51
C SER A 211 7.83 25.92 2.03
N ALA A 212 7.93 24.76 1.35
CA ALA A 212 8.32 24.67 -0.07
C ALA A 212 7.16 24.81 -1.06
N THR A 213 5.91 24.86 -0.60
CA THR A 213 4.73 25.03 -1.46
C THR A 213 4.54 26.51 -1.79
N GLU A 214 4.15 26.87 -3.02
CA GLU A 214 3.85 28.26 -3.39
C GLU A 214 2.32 28.50 -3.39
N PRO A 215 1.79 29.50 -2.64
CA PRO A 215 2.46 30.30 -1.61
C PRO A 215 2.74 29.49 -0.32
N PRO A 216 3.80 29.80 0.45
CA PRO A 216 4.20 29.03 1.63
C PRO A 216 3.12 29.06 2.70
N TYR A 217 2.88 27.92 3.34
CA TYR A 217 1.89 27.84 4.41
C TYR A 217 2.43 28.46 5.70
N THR A 218 1.61 29.26 6.37
CA THR A 218 2.00 29.91 7.64
C THR A 218 1.59 29.08 8.85
N ALA A 219 2.17 29.38 10.02
CA ALA A 219 1.79 28.73 11.27
C ALA A 219 0.31 28.95 11.61
N ASP A 220 -0.25 30.11 11.26
CA ASP A 220 -1.65 30.43 11.52
C ASP A 220 -2.59 29.63 10.62
N GLU A 221 -2.20 29.34 9.39
CA GLU A 221 -2.95 28.44 8.51
C GLU A 221 -2.96 27.00 9.05
N VAL A 222 -1.87 26.54 9.65
CA VAL A 222 -1.81 25.23 10.33
C VAL A 222 -2.76 25.20 11.53
N ARG A 223 -2.79 26.25 12.35
CA ARG A 223 -3.75 26.34 13.47
C ARG A 223 -5.20 26.46 13.01
N ALA A 224 -5.45 27.20 11.92
CA ALA A 224 -6.77 27.30 11.31
C ALA A 224 -7.27 25.94 10.81
N PHE A 225 -6.39 25.09 10.29
CA PHE A 225 -6.74 23.71 9.97
C PHE A 225 -7.13 22.91 11.22
N GLY A 226 -6.39 23.07 12.32
CA GLY A 226 -6.75 22.44 13.60
C GLY A 226 -8.12 22.90 14.12
N ALA A 227 -8.42 24.20 14.02
CA ALA A 227 -9.74 24.73 14.37
C ALA A 227 -10.85 24.15 13.47
N TRP A 228 -10.61 24.09 12.15
CA TRP A 228 -11.52 23.46 11.21
C TRP A 228 -11.72 21.96 11.49
N TRP A 229 -10.66 21.24 11.85
CA TRP A 229 -10.74 19.82 12.22
C TRP A 229 -11.66 19.62 13.43
N ASN A 230 -11.50 20.47 14.44
CA ASN A 230 -12.27 20.42 15.68
C ASN A 230 -13.69 20.99 15.57
N SER A 231 -14.01 21.71 14.48
CA SER A 231 -15.36 22.23 14.22
C SER A 231 -16.39 21.15 13.91
N ASP A 232 -15.94 19.94 13.57
CA ASP A 232 -16.76 18.81 13.18
C ASP A 232 -16.79 17.76 14.28
N ALA A 233 -17.99 17.46 14.78
CA ALA A 233 -18.18 16.55 15.91
C ALA A 233 -17.68 15.12 15.62
N TRP A 234 -17.72 14.68 14.37
CA TRP A 234 -17.23 13.36 13.99
C TRP A 234 -15.70 13.33 13.94
N ARG A 235 -15.05 14.35 13.37
CA ARG A 235 -13.58 14.44 13.37
C ARG A 235 -13.01 14.61 14.77
N LYS A 236 -13.65 15.44 15.59
CA LYS A 236 -13.28 15.64 17.00
C LYS A 236 -13.35 14.34 17.81
N SER A 237 -14.35 13.49 17.55
CA SER A 237 -14.47 12.18 18.24
C SER A 237 -13.42 11.15 17.81
N LYS A 238 -12.80 11.33 16.64
CA LYS A 238 -11.68 10.50 16.16
C LYS A 238 -10.31 10.93 16.69
N GLY A 239 -10.24 12.04 17.43
CA GLY A 239 -9.00 12.56 17.99
C GLY A 239 -8.30 13.60 17.09
N PRO A 240 -7.09 14.03 17.47
CA PRO A 240 -6.34 15.03 16.72
C PRO A 240 -5.94 14.51 15.33
N PRO A 241 -5.79 15.40 14.33
CA PRO A 241 -5.36 15.00 12.99
C PRO A 241 -3.93 14.46 13.02
N THR A 242 -3.66 13.41 12.24
CA THR A 242 -2.28 12.93 12.08
C THR A 242 -1.46 13.91 11.24
N ILE A 243 -0.13 13.88 11.42
CA ILE A 243 0.82 14.73 10.67
C ILE A 243 0.62 14.59 9.14
N TRP A 244 0.34 13.37 8.68
CA TRP A 244 0.08 13.11 7.27
C TRP A 244 -1.27 13.65 6.80
N LYS A 245 -2.30 13.58 7.66
CA LYS A 245 -3.62 14.11 7.31
C LYS A 245 -3.64 15.62 7.19
N LEU A 246 -2.86 16.29 8.04
CA LEU A 246 -2.58 17.72 7.92
C LEU A 246 -1.96 18.04 6.55
N LYS A 247 -0.89 17.33 6.16
CA LYS A 247 -0.22 17.52 4.86
C LYS A 247 -1.18 17.38 3.67
N GLU A 248 -2.06 16.38 3.69
CA GLU A 248 -3.01 16.13 2.60
C GLU A 248 -4.15 17.15 2.51
N GLN A 249 -4.59 17.71 3.65
CA GLN A 249 -5.86 18.44 3.72
C GLN A 249 -5.72 19.92 4.12
N ILE A 250 -4.50 20.42 4.34
CA ILE A 250 -4.22 21.82 4.69
C ILE A 250 -4.84 22.83 3.70
N GLY A 251 -4.95 22.46 2.41
CA GLY A 251 -5.52 23.31 1.36
C GLY A 251 -6.99 23.71 1.59
N ILE A 252 -7.71 23.04 2.50
CA ILE A 252 -9.07 23.40 2.88
C ILE A 252 -9.14 24.79 3.54
N VAL A 253 -8.07 25.18 4.25
CA VAL A 253 -7.98 26.50 4.92
C VAL A 253 -7.99 27.63 3.89
N ARG A 254 -7.35 27.44 2.73
CA ARG A 254 -7.29 28.43 1.65
C ARG A 254 -8.52 28.42 0.76
N ASN A 255 -9.12 27.24 0.53
CA ASN A 255 -10.20 27.08 -0.43
C ASN A 255 -11.60 27.43 0.09
N GLY A 256 -11.79 27.76 1.37
CA GLY A 256 -13.06 28.29 1.92
C GLY A 256 -14.30 27.37 1.85
N LYS A 257 -14.23 26.19 1.22
CA LYS A 257 -15.33 25.23 1.07
C LYS A 257 -15.62 24.40 2.33
N GLY A 258 -15.27 24.95 3.50
CA GLY A 258 -15.45 24.34 4.81
C GLY A 258 -16.77 24.67 5.52
N LYS A 259 -17.62 25.54 4.98
CA LYS A 259 -19.01 25.69 5.45
C LYS A 259 -19.88 24.62 4.81
N LYS A 260 -19.98 23.46 5.44
CA LYS A 260 -21.14 22.58 5.21
C LYS A 260 -22.35 23.28 5.83
N PRO A 261 -23.52 23.37 5.16
CA PRO A 261 -24.73 23.79 5.84
C PRO A 261 -24.94 22.90 7.08
N PRO A 262 -25.50 23.45 8.17
CA PRO A 262 -25.61 22.74 9.44
C PRO A 262 -26.20 21.35 9.20
N ALA A 263 -25.59 20.34 9.82
CA ALA A 263 -26.00 18.96 9.63
C ALA A 263 -27.45 18.82 10.11
N GLN A 264 -28.38 18.71 9.16
CA GLN A 264 -29.78 18.46 9.47
C GLN A 264 -29.88 17.19 10.30
N THR A 265 -30.53 17.32 11.46
CA THR A 265 -30.84 16.23 12.38
C THR A 265 -31.68 15.17 11.67
N ALA A 266 -31.70 13.95 12.21
CA ALA A 266 -32.48 12.86 11.62
C ALA A 266 -33.97 13.22 11.52
N ASP A 267 -34.46 14.04 12.45
CA ASP A 267 -35.85 14.51 12.49
C ASP A 267 -36.13 15.55 11.39
N GLU A 268 -35.20 16.47 11.13
CA GLU A 268 -35.31 17.44 10.03
C GLU A 268 -35.30 16.74 8.66
N ARG A 269 -34.47 15.71 8.48
CA ARG A 269 -34.46 14.91 7.23
C ARG A 269 -35.74 14.12 7.05
N ARG A 270 -36.32 13.59 8.13
CA ARG A 270 -37.61 12.89 8.11
C ARG A 270 -38.75 13.85 7.78
N ALA A 271 -38.74 15.06 8.33
CA ALA A 271 -39.71 16.10 8.01
C ALA A 271 -39.63 16.52 6.54
N GLU A 272 -38.43 16.69 6.00
CA GLU A 272 -38.21 17.06 4.60
C GLU A 272 -38.65 15.95 3.63
N ILE A 273 -38.31 14.69 3.93
CA ILE A 273 -38.78 13.53 3.15
C ILE A 273 -40.32 13.46 3.15
N LYS A 274 -40.95 13.72 4.30
CA LYS A 274 -42.42 13.70 4.42
C LYS A 274 -43.07 14.86 3.65
N ARG A 275 -42.40 16.01 3.60
CA ARG A 275 -42.84 17.18 2.83
C ARG A 275 -42.74 16.92 1.32
N LEU A 276 -41.61 16.38 0.86
CA LEU A 276 -41.39 16.03 -0.54
C LEU A 276 -42.32 14.90 -1.01
N ALA A 277 -42.61 13.92 -0.14
CA ALA A 277 -43.59 12.88 -0.43
C ALA A 277 -45.01 13.47 -0.60
N ALA A 278 -45.42 14.40 0.28
CA ALA A 278 -46.73 15.07 0.17
C ALA A 278 -46.83 16.01 -1.06
N GLU A 279 -45.72 16.57 -1.50
CA GLU A 279 -45.64 17.41 -2.70
C GLU A 279 -45.69 16.57 -3.99
N ALA A 280 -45.01 15.42 -4.01
CA ALA A 280 -45.10 14.45 -5.10
C ALA A 280 -46.53 13.89 -5.26
N ASP A 281 -47.24 13.66 -4.15
CA ASP A 281 -48.63 13.20 -4.14
C ASP A 281 -49.58 14.27 -4.70
N ARG A 282 -49.36 15.55 -4.35
CA ARG A 282 -50.14 16.69 -4.92
C ARG A 282 -49.91 16.88 -6.41
N LEU A 283 -48.72 16.55 -6.90
CA LEU A 283 -48.36 16.66 -8.32
C LEU A 283 -48.77 15.41 -9.11
N GLY A 284 -49.33 14.38 -8.46
CA GLY A 284 -49.79 13.15 -9.10
C GLY A 284 -48.64 12.30 -9.68
N ILE A 285 -47.45 12.40 -9.08
CA ILE A 285 -46.23 11.72 -9.55
C ILE A 285 -46.01 10.36 -8.82
N ALA A 286 -46.88 10.02 -7.87
CA ALA A 286 -46.82 8.78 -7.10
C ALA A 286 -47.35 7.56 -7.86
#